data_AF-A0A6G8FW83-F1
#
_entry.id   AF-A0A6G8FW83-F1
#
_cell.length_a   1.000
_cell.length_b   1.000
_cell.length_c   1.000
_cell.angle_alpha   90.00
_cell.angle_beta   90.00
_cell.angle_gamma   90.00
#
_symmetry.space_group_name_H-M   'P 1'
#
loop_
_entity.id
_entity.type
_entity.pdbx_description
1 polymer ?
#
loop_
_entity_poly.entity_id
_entity_poly.type
_entity_poly.pdbx_seq_one_letter_code
_entity_poly.pdbx_strand_id
1 'polypeptide(L)'
;MGDWRAGGAEPGDPDAVLARLLALCRDVPDACPDDAAAVCTTAAQVAWTHGDGALARAALERALRVDPGYRLARLLATLVDRGLRPPPPGSVVPERRAG
;
A
#
# COMPACT_ATOMS: atom_id res chain seq x y z
N MET A 1 -26.04 2.34 9.60
CA MET A 1 -25.23 2.00 8.42
C MET A 1 -24.74 3.31 7.85
N GLY A 2 -23.56 3.77 8.25
CA GLY A 2 -23.09 5.15 8.01
C GLY A 2 -22.91 5.46 6.53
N ASP A 3 -23.09 6.72 6.16
CA ASP A 3 -22.76 7.24 4.83
C ASP A 3 -21.24 7.26 4.66
N TRP A 4 -20.68 6.27 3.96
CA TRP A 4 -19.24 6.13 3.69
C TRP A 4 -18.73 7.11 2.63
N ARG A 5 -19.60 8.00 2.11
CA ARG A 5 -19.19 9.07 1.20
C ARG A 5 -18.54 10.19 2.01
N ALA A 6 -17.30 9.96 2.41
CA ALA A 6 -16.43 11.09 2.79
C ALA A 6 -16.30 12.02 1.58
N GLY A 7 -16.42 13.32 1.86
CA GLY A 7 -16.67 14.36 0.87
C GLY A 7 -15.60 14.49 -0.23
N GLY A 8 -16.08 14.98 -1.37
CA GLY A 8 -15.40 15.99 -2.19
C GLY A 8 -14.18 15.59 -3.02
N ALA A 9 -13.70 14.35 -2.97
CA ALA A 9 -12.72 13.87 -3.93
C ALA A 9 -13.45 13.37 -5.18
N GLU A 10 -13.11 13.93 -6.34
CA GLU A 10 -13.48 13.32 -7.63
C GLU A 10 -13.01 11.85 -7.61
N PRO A 11 -13.86 10.89 -8.01
CA PRO A 11 -13.48 9.48 -8.02
C PRO A 11 -12.22 9.29 -8.88
N GLY A 12 -11.12 8.93 -8.22
CA GLY A 12 -9.85 8.65 -8.90
C GLY A 12 -8.70 9.62 -8.61
N ASP A 13 -8.85 10.62 -7.74
CA ASP A 13 -7.70 11.41 -7.27
C ASP A 13 -6.76 10.53 -6.40
N PRO A 14 -5.55 10.20 -6.88
CA PRO A 14 -4.63 9.33 -6.17
C PRO A 14 -4.17 9.90 -4.82
N ASP A 15 -4.04 11.23 -4.73
CA ASP A 15 -3.57 11.88 -3.51
C ASP A 15 -4.64 11.82 -2.41
N ALA A 16 -5.92 12.01 -2.79
CA ALA A 16 -7.05 11.83 -1.89
C ALA A 16 -7.17 10.37 -1.39
N VAL A 17 -6.96 9.39 -2.28
CA VAL A 17 -6.97 7.96 -1.91
C VAL A 17 -5.85 7.66 -0.92
N LEU A 18 -4.63 8.13 -1.19
CA LEU A 18 -3.49 7.94 -0.29
C LEU A 18 -3.73 8.60 1.07
N ALA A 19 -4.22 9.84 1.08
CA ALA A 19 -4.55 10.54 2.33
C ALA A 19 -5.57 9.76 3.17
N ARG A 20 -6.58 9.16 2.53
CA ARG A 20 -7.57 8.31 3.20
C ARG A 20 -6.97 7.02 3.76
N LEU A 21 -6.10 6.35 3.00
CA LEU A 21 -5.41 5.15 3.46
C LEU A 21 -4.48 5.45 4.65
N LEU A 22 -3.80 6.59 4.66
CA LEU A 22 -2.97 7.03 5.78
C LEU A 22 -3.79 7.36 7.03
N ALA A 23 -4.99 7.93 6.87
CA ALA A 23 -5.92 8.10 7.97
C ALA A 23 -6.32 6.74 8.57
N LEU A 24 -6.71 5.78 7.73
CA LEU A 24 -7.01 4.42 8.20
C LEU A 24 -5.81 3.75 8.87
N CYS A 25 -4.59 3.93 8.36
CA CYS A 25 -3.40 3.44 9.03
C CYS A 25 -3.37 3.94 10.48
N ARG A 26 -3.54 5.25 10.71
CA ARG A 26 -3.52 5.84 12.06
C ARG A 26 -4.65 5.34 12.96
N ASP A 27 -5.82 5.09 12.40
CA ASP A 27 -7.03 4.74 13.17
C ASP A 27 -7.10 3.25 13.53
N VAL A 28 -6.54 2.36 12.70
CA VAL A 28 -6.55 0.92 12.97
C VAL A 28 -5.56 0.59 14.10
N PRO A 29 -6.01 -0.05 15.20
CA PRO A 29 -5.15 -0.37 16.33
C PRO A 29 -4.23 -1.56 16.02
N ASP A 30 -3.03 -1.53 16.60
CA ASP A 30 -2.06 -2.63 16.47
C ASP A 30 -2.56 -3.95 17.11
N ALA A 31 -3.60 -3.90 17.96
CA ALA A 31 -4.28 -5.08 18.50
C ALA A 31 -5.09 -5.88 17.45
N CYS A 32 -5.28 -5.32 16.25
CA CYS A 32 -5.85 -5.99 15.08
C CYS A 32 -4.74 -6.13 14.01
N PRO A 33 -3.77 -7.06 14.20
CA PRO A 33 -2.54 -7.10 13.40
C PRO A 33 -2.80 -7.33 11.91
N ASP A 34 -3.75 -8.21 11.56
CA ASP A 34 -4.10 -8.51 10.17
C ASP A 34 -4.64 -7.27 9.43
N ASP A 35 -5.56 -6.52 10.07
CA ASP A 35 -6.15 -5.30 9.52
C ASP A 35 -5.11 -4.18 9.40
N ALA A 36 -4.32 -3.99 10.46
CA ALA A 36 -3.27 -2.98 10.51
C ALA A 36 -2.22 -3.23 9.43
N ALA A 37 -1.77 -4.48 9.28
CA ALA A 37 -0.83 -4.88 8.25
C ALA A 37 -1.43 -4.74 6.84
N ALA A 38 -2.68 -5.13 6.63
CA ALA A 38 -3.36 -5.00 5.35
C ALA A 38 -3.44 -3.54 4.89
N VAL A 39 -3.99 -2.66 5.74
CA VAL A 39 -4.17 -1.24 5.40
C VAL A 39 -2.82 -0.54 5.19
N CYS A 40 -1.83 -0.80 6.07
CA CYS A 40 -0.49 -0.24 5.90
C CYS A 40 0.18 -0.71 4.61
N THR A 41 0.01 -1.98 4.24
CA THR A 41 0.57 -2.53 3.00
C THR A 41 -0.11 -1.92 1.76
N THR A 42 -1.42 -1.68 1.80
CA THR A 42 -2.14 -0.99 0.72
C THR A 42 -1.69 0.46 0.59
N ALA A 43 -1.54 1.18 1.70
CA ALA A 43 -1.01 2.55 1.70
C ALA A 43 0.40 2.60 1.12
N ALA A 44 1.26 1.64 1.49
CA ALA A 44 2.61 1.54 0.96
C ALA A 44 2.64 1.32 -0.56
N GLN A 45 1.78 0.44 -1.07
CA GLN A 45 1.67 0.18 -2.50
C GLN A 45 1.30 1.45 -3.26
N VAL A 46 0.29 2.19 -2.78
CA VAL A 46 -0.15 3.44 -3.42
C VAL A 46 0.93 4.51 -3.33
N ALA A 47 1.56 4.70 -2.18
CA ALA A 47 2.68 5.65 -2.03
C ALA A 47 3.82 5.32 -3.02
N TRP A 48 4.16 4.03 -3.15
CA TRP A 48 5.24 3.59 -4.02
C TRP A 48 4.96 3.83 -5.50
N THR A 49 3.72 3.58 -5.96
CA THR A 49 3.33 3.87 -7.35
C THR A 49 3.36 5.36 -7.68
N HIS A 50 3.13 6.23 -6.70
CA HIS A 50 3.21 7.69 -6.85
C HIS A 50 4.62 8.26 -6.64
N GLY A 51 5.61 7.41 -6.35
CA GLY A 51 7.01 7.80 -6.20
C GLY A 51 7.44 8.19 -4.79
N ASP A 52 6.56 8.05 -3.80
CA ASP A 52 6.90 8.30 -2.40
C ASP A 52 7.42 7.02 -1.72
N GLY A 53 8.70 6.73 -1.94
CA GLY A 53 9.38 5.57 -1.35
C GLY A 53 9.58 5.67 0.16
N ALA A 54 9.70 6.88 0.70
CA ALA A 54 9.89 7.08 2.12
C ALA A 54 8.61 6.73 2.89
N LEU A 55 7.46 7.22 2.40
CA LEU A 55 6.16 6.88 2.96
C LEU A 55 5.84 5.40 2.78
N ALA A 56 6.17 4.82 1.61
CA ALA A 56 6.01 3.39 1.39
C ALA A 56 6.79 2.56 2.41
N ARG A 57 8.06 2.90 2.66
CA ARG A 57 8.90 2.25 3.66
C ARG A 57 8.31 2.39 5.07
N ALA A 58 7.91 3.59 5.48
CA ALA A 58 7.35 3.83 6.82
C ALA A 58 6.07 3.01 7.08
N ALA A 59 5.20 2.91 6.08
CA ALA A 59 4.00 2.09 6.17
C ALA A 59 4.34 0.58 6.26
N LEU A 60 5.30 0.10 5.48
CA LEU A 60 5.78 -1.29 5.54
C LEU A 60 6.45 -1.64 6.87
N GLU A 61 7.23 -0.72 7.43
CA GLU A 61 7.86 -0.89 8.75
C GLU A 61 6.81 -1.10 9.83
N ARG A 62 5.69 -0.36 9.79
CA ARG A 62 4.58 -0.61 10.69
C ARG A 62 3.91 -1.96 10.42
N ALA A 63 3.59 -2.27 9.16
CA ALA A 63 2.95 -3.54 8.80
C ALA A 63 3.74 -4.75 9.32
N LEU A 64 5.05 -4.75 9.12
CA LEU A 64 5.95 -5.83 9.54
C LEU A 64 6.24 -5.82 11.05
N ARG A 65 6.07 -4.68 11.73
CA ARG A 65 6.15 -4.62 13.19
C ARG A 65 4.95 -5.26 13.85
N VAL A 66 3.74 -5.05 13.31
CA VAL A 66 2.49 -5.60 13.88
C VAL A 66 2.23 -7.04 13.45
N ASP A 67 2.56 -7.38 12.19
CA ASP A 67 2.56 -8.76 11.67
C ASP A 67 3.83 -9.02 10.84
N PRO A 68 4.88 -9.59 11.47
CA PRO A 68 6.10 -9.99 10.77
C PRO A 68 5.87 -11.06 9.69
N GLY A 69 4.75 -11.78 9.75
CA GLY A 69 4.35 -12.83 8.83
C GLY A 69 3.59 -12.33 7.60
N TYR A 70 3.14 -11.07 7.57
CA TYR A 70 2.27 -10.55 6.52
C TYR A 70 2.95 -10.62 5.14
N ARG A 71 2.59 -11.67 4.38
CA ARG A 71 3.35 -12.08 3.20
C ARG A 71 3.43 -10.99 2.14
N LEU A 72 2.35 -10.22 1.95
CA LEU A 72 2.32 -9.13 0.99
C LEU A 72 3.27 -7.98 1.39
N ALA A 73 3.33 -7.63 2.68
CA ALA A 73 4.25 -6.59 3.17
C ALA A 73 5.71 -6.99 2.92
N ARG A 74 6.07 -8.25 3.20
CA ARG A 74 7.44 -8.75 2.96
C ARG A 74 7.85 -8.69 1.48
N LEU A 75 6.94 -9.10 0.60
CA LEU A 75 7.17 -9.04 -0.85
C LEU A 75 7.31 -7.59 -1.32
N LEU A 76 6.42 -6.71 -0.87
CA LEU A 76 6.45 -5.31 -1.26
C LEU A 76 7.69 -4.59 -0.71
N ALA A 77 8.10 -4.85 0.53
CA ALA A 77 9.36 -4.34 1.09
C ALA A 77 10.57 -4.76 0.25
N THR A 78 10.61 -6.01 -0.19
CA THR A 78 11.67 -6.47 -1.10
C THR A 78 11.69 -5.70 -2.41
N LEU A 79 10.52 -5.40 -2.98
CA LEU A 79 10.42 -4.59 -4.21
C LEU A 79 10.89 -3.16 -3.98
N VAL A 80 10.43 -2.51 -2.90
CA VAL A 80 10.80 -1.14 -2.52
C VAL A 80 12.31 -1.03 -2.30
N ASP A 81 12.90 -1.95 -1.53
CA ASP A 81 14.34 -1.96 -1.24
C ASP A 81 15.21 -2.18 -2.48
N ARG A 82 14.66 -2.88 -3.48
CA ARG A 82 15.32 -3.11 -4.77
C ARG A 82 15.03 -2.03 -5.82
N GLY A 83 14.21 -1.03 -5.49
CA GLY A 83 13.78 0.00 -6.46
C GLY A 83 12.90 -0.54 -7.58
N LEU A 84 12.31 -1.73 -7.42
CA LEU A 84 11.47 -2.37 -8.42
C LEU A 84 10.05 -1.84 -8.27
N ARG A 85 9.61 -0.99 -9.21
CA ARG A 85 8.21 -0.54 -9.25
C ARG A 85 7.35 -1.51 -10.06
N PRO A 86 6.17 -1.88 -9.56
CA PRO A 86 5.16 -2.55 -10.37
C PRO A 86 4.86 -1.68 -11.60
N PRO A 87 4.70 -2.29 -12.78
CA PRO A 87 4.29 -1.53 -13.95
C PRO A 87 2.85 -1.02 -13.76
N PRO A 88 2.46 0.05 -14.46
CA PRO A 88 1.14 0.64 -14.30
C PRO A 88 0.01 -0.36 -14.61
N PRO A 89 -1.18 -0.21 -13.99
CA PRO A 89 -2.31 -1.10 -14.27
C PRO A 89 -2.60 -1.19 -15.76
N GLY A 90 -2.75 -2.41 -16.29
CA GLY A 90 -2.98 -2.65 -17.73
C GLY A 90 -1.71 -2.76 -18.57
N SER A 91 -0.52 -2.61 -17.98
CA SER A 91 0.73 -2.93 -18.68
C SER A 91 0.76 -4.44 -19.01
N VAL A 92 0.96 -4.77 -20.29
CA VAL A 92 1.26 -6.15 -20.69
C VAL A 92 2.68 -6.46 -20.24
N VAL A 93 2.84 -7.37 -19.27
CA VAL A 93 4.15 -7.93 -18.96
C VAL A 93 4.51 -8.85 -20.13
N PRO A 94 5.56 -8.55 -20.93
CA PRO A 94 5.92 -9.43 -22.02
C PRO A 94 6.25 -10.80 -21.43
N GLU A 95 5.51 -11.84 -21.86
CA GLU A 95 5.82 -13.21 -21.46
C GLU A 95 7.28 -13.48 -21.79
N ARG A 96 8.05 -13.82 -20.77
CA ARG A 96 9.43 -14.24 -20.94
C ARG A 96 9.37 -15.58 -21.66
N ARG A 97 9.52 -15.58 -22.99
CA ARG A 97 9.61 -16.84 -23.76
C ARG A 97 10.81 -17.60 -23.20
N ALA A 98 10.54 -18.73 -22.55
CA ALA A 98 11.58 -19.69 -22.21
C ALA A 98 12.20 -20.17 -23.52
N GLY A 99 13.49 -19.89 -23.69
CA GLY A 99 14.33 -20.50 -24.73
C GLY A 99 14.85 -21.84 -24.26
#